data_AF-A0A1Y3N7Y1-F1
#
_entry.id   AF-A0A1Y3N7Y1-F1
#
_cell.length_a   1.000
_cell.length_b   1.000
_cell.length_c   1.000
_cell.angle_alpha   90.00
_cell.angle_beta   90.00
_cell.angle_gamma   90.00
#
_symmetry.space_group_name_H-M   'P 1'
#
loop_
_entity.id
_entity.type
_entity.pdbx_description
1 polymer ?
#
loop_
_entity_poly.entity_id
_entity_poly.type
_entity_poly.pdbx_seq_one_letter_code
_entity_poly.pdbx_strand_id
1 'polypeptide(L)'
;MSIPKPRSMPTGFRNILRPNDSTSLWNCTLSPGWTQEESDILRDALIYYGIGNWKDIIEHGCLPDKTNAQMNLQLQRMLGQQSTAEFQNLHIDPYEIGKINSQKQGPNIRRKNGFIINTG
;
A
#
# COMPACT_ATOMS: atom_id res chain seq x y z
N MET A 1 -23.07 -21.71 -23.21
CA MET A 1 -22.43 -22.28 -22.01
C MET A 1 -21.74 -21.14 -21.27
N SER A 2 -22.14 -20.84 -20.03
CA SER A 2 -21.59 -19.72 -19.26
C SER A 2 -20.31 -20.14 -18.53
N ILE A 3 -19.26 -19.32 -18.64
CA ILE A 3 -18.00 -19.52 -17.94
C ILE A 3 -18.25 -19.29 -16.44
N PRO A 4 -17.91 -20.23 -15.54
CA PRO A 4 -18.11 -20.03 -14.10
C PRO A 4 -17.25 -18.87 -13.60
N LYS A 5 -17.85 -17.94 -12.85
CA LYS A 5 -17.10 -16.91 -12.14
C LYS A 5 -16.16 -17.58 -11.12
N PRO A 6 -14.90 -17.12 -10.98
CA PRO A 6 -13.99 -17.66 -9.99
C PRO A 6 -14.61 -17.53 -8.60
N ARG A 7 -14.80 -18.66 -7.92
CA ARG A 7 -15.29 -18.72 -6.53
C ARG A 7 -14.08 -18.72 -5.61
N SER A 8 -14.08 -17.84 -4.62
CA SER A 8 -13.19 -17.92 -3.46
C SER A 8 -13.29 -19.31 -2.82
N MET A 9 -12.14 -19.90 -2.49
CA MET A 9 -12.00 -21.26 -1.95
C MET A 9 -12.96 -21.57 -0.79
N PRO A 10 -13.39 -22.85 -0.61
CA PRO A 10 -14.24 -23.24 0.49
C PRO A 10 -13.51 -23.06 1.83
N THR A 11 -14.21 -22.41 2.77
CA THR A 11 -13.95 -22.20 4.20
C THR A 11 -12.97 -23.17 4.88
N GLY A 12 -11.93 -22.63 5.55
CA GLY A 12 -11.06 -23.43 6.43
C GLY A 12 -9.92 -22.71 7.16
N PHE A 13 -9.46 -21.55 6.69
CA PHE A 13 -8.58 -20.66 7.46
C PHE A 13 -9.06 -19.24 7.18
N ARG A 14 -9.51 -18.52 8.23
CA ARG A 14 -9.96 -17.11 8.24
C ARG A 14 -10.18 -16.51 6.86
N ASN A 15 -11.45 -16.30 6.47
CA ASN A 15 -11.87 -15.45 5.34
C ASN A 15 -11.36 -14.01 5.53
N ILE A 16 -10.06 -13.82 5.45
CA ILE A 16 -9.44 -12.54 5.15
C ILE A 16 -9.57 -12.50 3.64
N LEU A 17 -10.61 -11.84 3.15
CA LEU A 17 -10.60 -11.26 1.82
C LEU A 17 -9.26 -10.54 1.71
N ARG A 18 -8.29 -11.14 1.01
CA ARG A 18 -7.03 -10.44 0.79
C ARG A 18 -7.40 -9.38 -0.23
N PRO A 19 -7.21 -8.09 0.05
CA PRO A 19 -7.62 -7.06 -0.89
C PRO A 19 -6.82 -7.13 -2.21
N ASN A 20 -5.74 -7.91 -2.20
CA ASN A 20 -4.93 -8.29 -3.35
C ASN A 20 -5.58 -9.37 -4.27
N ASP A 21 -6.74 -9.94 -3.92
CA ASP A 21 -7.42 -10.99 -4.69
C ASP A 21 -8.40 -10.44 -5.76
N SER A 22 -8.53 -9.12 -5.88
CA SER A 22 -9.33 -8.48 -6.93
C SER A 22 -8.50 -8.20 -8.18
N THR A 23 -9.00 -8.60 -9.35
CA THR A 23 -8.33 -8.58 -10.66
C THR A 23 -8.02 -7.20 -11.24
N SER A 24 -8.38 -6.10 -10.58
CA SER A 24 -7.83 -4.79 -10.90
C SER A 24 -6.45 -4.67 -10.25
N LEU A 25 -5.40 -4.80 -11.07
CA LEU A 25 -3.96 -4.72 -10.75
C LEU A 25 -3.49 -3.46 -9.97
N TRP A 26 -4.41 -2.59 -9.57
CA TRP A 26 -4.15 -1.26 -9.03
C TRP A 26 -4.83 -1.01 -7.67
N ASN A 27 -5.57 -1.97 -7.13
CA ASN A 27 -6.21 -1.79 -5.83
C ASN A 27 -5.17 -2.03 -4.72
N CYS A 28 -4.37 -1.01 -4.42
CA CYS A 28 -3.75 -0.94 -3.10
C CYS A 28 -4.85 -1.13 -2.06
N THR A 29 -4.60 -1.96 -1.04
CA THR A 29 -5.53 -2.04 0.08
C THR A 29 -5.68 -0.64 0.66
N LEU A 30 -6.88 -0.08 0.70
CA LEU A 30 -7.11 1.18 1.41
C LEU A 30 -7.08 0.93 2.91
N SER A 31 -6.46 1.85 3.64
CA SER A 31 -6.58 1.93 5.09
C SER A 31 -8.04 2.21 5.47
N PRO A 32 -8.53 1.74 6.64
CA PRO A 32 -9.88 2.09 7.09
C PRO A 32 -10.10 3.61 7.10
N GLY A 33 -11.20 4.08 6.50
CA GLY A 33 -11.50 5.51 6.39
C GLY A 33 -10.70 6.26 5.33
N TRP A 34 -10.15 5.56 4.34
CA TRP A 34 -9.53 6.15 3.15
C TRP A 34 -10.39 5.93 1.91
N THR A 35 -10.46 6.94 1.06
CA THR A 35 -10.99 6.81 -0.31
C THR A 35 -9.85 6.56 -1.30
N GLN A 36 -10.22 6.19 -2.54
CA GLN A 36 -9.23 6.02 -3.61
C GLN A 36 -8.60 7.37 -3.97
N GLU A 37 -9.41 8.43 -4.00
CA GLU A 37 -8.95 9.79 -4.29
C GLU A 37 -7.93 10.27 -3.26
N GLU A 38 -8.16 10.02 -1.97
CA GLU A 38 -7.20 10.35 -0.91
C GLU A 38 -5.89 9.57 -1.08
N SER A 39 -5.95 8.30 -1.50
CA SER A 39 -4.76 7.48 -1.78
C SER A 39 -3.99 8.02 -2.98
N ASP A 40 -4.68 8.48 -4.01
CA ASP A 40 -4.05 9.04 -5.21
C ASP A 40 -3.45 10.43 -4.92
N ILE A 41 -4.13 11.26 -4.12
CA ILE A 41 -3.55 12.52 -3.60
C ILE A 41 -2.29 12.23 -2.77
N LEU A 42 -2.32 11.21 -1.92
CA LEU A 42 -1.13 10.79 -1.17
C LEU A 42 0.00 10.40 -2.12
N ARG A 43 -0.28 9.62 -3.17
CA ARG A 43 0.71 9.21 -4.18
C ARG A 43 1.38 10.43 -4.82
N ASP A 44 0.59 11.36 -5.32
CA ASP A 44 1.09 12.56 -5.99
C ASP A 44 1.91 13.43 -5.04
N ALA A 45 1.44 13.59 -3.80
CA ALA A 45 2.15 14.32 -2.76
C ALA A 45 3.50 13.68 -2.41
N LEU A 46 3.59 12.35 -2.34
CA LEU A 46 4.84 11.65 -2.06
C LEU A 46 5.83 11.73 -3.23
N ILE A 47 5.34 11.70 -4.47
CA ILE A 47 6.18 11.92 -5.66
C ILE A 47 6.71 13.36 -5.67
N TYR A 48 5.89 14.34 -5.29
CA TYR A 48 6.26 15.74 -5.34
C TYR A 48 7.13 16.20 -4.17
N TYR A 49 6.73 15.93 -2.92
CA TYR A 49 7.43 16.36 -1.71
C TYR A 49 8.50 15.37 -1.24
N GLY A 50 8.42 14.11 -1.67
CA GLY A 50 9.27 13.04 -1.20
C GLY A 50 8.66 12.27 -0.02
N ILE A 51 8.98 10.97 0.07
CA ILE A 51 8.47 10.12 1.13
C ILE A 51 8.99 10.57 2.50
N GLY A 52 8.08 10.70 3.47
CA GLY A 52 8.41 11.11 4.83
C GLY A 52 8.31 12.62 5.09
N ASN A 53 8.13 13.45 4.07
CA ASN A 53 7.96 14.90 4.20
C ASN A 53 6.51 15.29 4.51
N TRP A 54 5.98 14.72 5.59
CA TRP A 54 4.58 14.87 6.00
C TRP A 54 4.17 16.31 6.31
N LYS A 55 5.11 17.10 6.84
CA LYS A 55 4.88 18.49 7.20
C LYS A 55 4.45 19.29 5.97
N ASP A 56 5.18 19.19 4.87
CA ASP A 56 4.87 19.93 3.65
C ASP A 56 3.53 19.48 3.05
N ILE A 57 3.25 18.18 3.08
CA ILE A 57 1.97 17.60 2.61
C ILE A 57 0.78 18.15 3.40
N ILE A 58 0.93 18.31 4.72
CA ILE A 58 -0.11 18.85 5.60
C ILE A 58 -0.25 20.37 5.43
N GLU A 59 0.86 21.10 5.41
CA GLU A 59 0.85 22.57 5.28
C GLU A 59 0.24 23.03 3.94
N HIS A 60 0.40 22.23 2.87
CA HIS A 60 -0.23 22.47 1.57
C HIS A 60 -1.66 21.94 1.47
N GLY A 61 -2.20 21.35 2.55
CA GLY A 61 -3.60 20.91 2.60
C GLY A 61 -3.94 19.75 1.69
N CYS A 62 -2.97 18.90 1.32
CA CYS A 62 -3.23 17.75 0.44
C CYS A 62 -4.21 16.76 1.09
N LEU A 63 -4.07 16.51 2.40
CA LEU A 63 -4.89 15.55 3.14
C LEU A 63 -5.26 16.14 4.52
N PRO A 64 -6.18 17.12 4.58
CA PRO A 64 -6.42 17.91 5.79
C PRO A 64 -6.93 17.08 6.98
N ASP A 65 -7.63 15.98 6.72
CA ASP A 65 -8.19 15.10 7.74
C ASP A 65 -7.33 13.87 8.06
N LYS A 66 -6.11 13.78 7.49
CA LYS A 66 -5.21 12.64 7.70
C LYS A 66 -3.98 13.04 8.52
N THR A 67 -3.76 12.29 9.59
CA THR A 67 -2.55 12.39 10.42
C THR A 67 -1.35 11.73 9.75
N ASN A 68 -0.14 12.10 10.18
CA ASN A 68 1.12 11.45 9.75
C ASN A 68 1.06 9.92 9.91
N ALA A 69 0.49 9.44 11.01
CA ALA A 69 0.36 8.02 11.27
C ALA A 69 -0.57 7.33 10.26
N GLN A 70 -1.70 7.96 9.92
CA GLN A 70 -2.62 7.44 8.90
C GLN A 70 -1.98 7.44 7.51
N MET A 71 -1.27 8.51 7.13
CA MET A 71 -0.56 8.58 5.85
C MET A 71 0.54 7.51 5.76
N ASN A 72 1.32 7.31 6.82
CA ASN A 72 2.35 6.28 6.83
C ASN A 72 1.76 4.86 6.75
N LEU A 73 0.62 4.60 7.41
CA LEU A 73 -0.08 3.31 7.28
C LEU A 73 -0.61 3.08 5.87
N GLN A 74 -1.11 4.12 5.20
CA GLN A 74 -1.50 4.03 3.80
C GLN A 74 -0.28 3.79 2.90
N LEU A 75 0.81 4.54 3.10
CA LEU A 75 2.06 4.35 2.36
C LEU A 75 2.61 2.92 2.46
N GLN A 76 2.61 2.31 3.64
CA GLN A 76 3.03 0.91 3.82
C GLN A 76 2.20 -0.05 2.95
N ARG A 77 0.90 0.24 2.82
CA ARG A 77 -0.01 -0.51 1.95
C ARG A 77 0.34 -0.30 0.48
N MET A 78 0.64 0.93 0.07
CA MET A 78 1.02 1.28 -1.30
C MET A 78 2.33 0.59 -1.70
N LEU A 79 3.33 0.64 -0.81
CA LEU A 79 4.65 0.05 -1.03
C LEU A 79 4.67 -1.48 -0.90
N GLY A 80 3.69 -2.09 -0.24
CA GLY A 80 3.73 -3.53 0.05
C GLY A 80 4.82 -3.92 1.07
N GLN A 81 5.26 -2.99 1.92
CA GLN A 81 6.27 -3.21 2.96
C GLN A 81 6.01 -2.36 4.22
N GLN A 82 6.42 -2.85 5.38
CA GLN A 82 6.18 -2.16 6.66
C GLN A 82 7.21 -1.06 6.95
N SER A 83 8.47 -1.29 6.57
CA SER A 83 9.54 -0.33 6.79
C SER A 83 9.55 0.70 5.67
N THR A 84 9.39 1.98 6.01
CA THR A 84 9.38 3.08 5.04
C THR A 84 10.65 3.94 5.09
N ALA A 85 11.49 3.74 6.11
CA ALA A 85 12.67 4.57 6.38
C ALA A 85 13.69 4.60 5.23
N GLU A 86 13.84 3.50 4.48
CA GLU A 86 14.75 3.43 3.34
C GLU A 86 14.31 4.32 2.15
N PHE A 87 13.05 4.77 2.16
CA PHE A 87 12.50 5.65 1.13
C PHE A 87 12.51 7.12 1.54
N GLN A 88 13.02 7.46 2.73
CA GLN A 88 13.00 8.84 3.22
C GLN A 88 13.62 9.80 2.19
N ASN A 89 12.92 10.90 1.91
CA ASN A 89 13.27 11.94 0.92
C ASN A 89 13.33 11.45 -0.54
N LEU A 90 12.94 10.21 -0.84
CA LEU A 90 12.86 9.75 -2.23
C LEU A 90 11.55 10.22 -2.86
N HIS A 91 11.68 10.77 -4.07
CA HIS A 91 10.58 11.20 -4.93
C HIS A 91 10.23 10.06 -5.89
N ILE A 92 9.53 9.05 -5.36
CA ILE A 92 9.23 7.83 -6.10
C ILE A 92 7.75 7.53 -6.03
N ASP A 93 7.26 6.83 -7.04
CA ASP A 93 5.90 6.34 -7.08
C ASP A 93 5.74 5.10 -6.18
N PRO A 94 5.01 5.19 -5.06
CA PRO A 94 4.86 4.08 -4.14
C PRO A 94 4.09 2.90 -4.76
N TYR A 95 3.23 3.09 -5.76
CA TYR A 95 2.53 1.98 -6.42
C TYR A 95 3.48 1.15 -7.29
N GLU A 96 4.43 1.77 -7.98
CA GLU A 96 5.44 1.01 -8.75
C GLU A 96 6.33 0.19 -7.82
N ILE A 97 6.71 0.74 -6.68
CA ILE A 97 7.43 -0.02 -5.64
C ILE A 97 6.56 -1.16 -5.09
N GLY A 98 5.28 -0.91 -4.83
CA GLY A 98 4.31 -1.92 -4.43
C GLY A 98 4.22 -3.09 -5.40
N LYS A 99 4.15 -2.79 -6.70
CA LYS A 99 4.14 -3.78 -7.77
C LYS A 99 5.41 -4.61 -7.77
N ILE A 100 6.58 -3.99 -7.71
CA ILE A 100 7.88 -4.69 -7.62
C ILE A 100 7.91 -5.56 -6.36
N ASN A 101 7.51 -5.01 -5.22
CA ASN A 101 7.50 -5.71 -3.94
C ASN A 101 6.51 -6.88 -3.94
N SER A 102 5.38 -6.80 -4.65
CA SER A 102 4.44 -7.91 -4.77
C SER A 102 5.04 -9.14 -5.48
N GLN A 103 5.98 -8.90 -6.40
CA GLN A 103 6.63 -9.93 -7.20
C GLN A 103 7.84 -10.55 -6.49
N LYS A 104 8.39 -9.89 -5.45
CA LYS A 104 9.52 -10.42 -4.67
C LYS A 104 9.13 -11.71 -3.95
N GLN A 105 9.84 -12.78 -4.28
CA GLN A 105 9.78 -14.11 -3.67
C GLN A 105 11.21 -14.61 -3.39
N GLY A 106 11.35 -15.57 -2.49
CA GLY A 106 12.63 -16.21 -2.20
C GLY A 106 12.87 -16.48 -0.71
N PRO A 107 13.93 -17.24 -0.37
CA PRO A 107 14.21 -17.67 1.01
C PRO A 107 14.49 -16.51 1.98
N ASN A 108 14.97 -15.38 1.44
CA ASN A 108 15.33 -14.19 2.21
C ASN A 108 14.18 -13.16 2.32
N ILE A 109 13.06 -13.36 1.62
CA ILE A 109 11.93 -12.44 1.67
C ILE A 109 10.98 -12.86 2.80
N ARG A 110 10.95 -12.07 3.86
CA ARG A 110 10.06 -12.26 5.01
C ARG A 110 8.83 -11.36 4.88
N ARG A 111 7.65 -11.91 5.17
CA ARG A 111 6.39 -11.14 5.16
C ARG A 111 5.61 -11.29 6.46
N LYS A 112 5.01 -10.20 6.92
CA LYS A 112 4.05 -10.18 8.03
C LYS A 112 2.80 -9.44 7.57
N ASN A 113 1.64 -10.08 7.71
CA ASN A 113 0.35 -9.56 7.22
C ASN A 113 0.36 -9.16 5.73
N GLY A 114 1.12 -9.88 4.90
CA GLY A 114 1.26 -9.61 3.46
C GLY A 114 2.35 -8.61 3.08
N PHE A 115 2.82 -7.79 4.03
CA PHE A 115 3.87 -6.79 3.81
C PHE A 115 5.26 -7.39 3.97
N ILE A 116 6.21 -6.97 3.13
CA ILE A 116 7.63 -7.24 3.35
C ILE A 116 8.04 -6.58 4.68
N ILE A 117 8.81 -7.32 5.47
CA ILE A 117 9.40 -6.83 6.73
C ILE A 117 10.92 -6.88 6.64
N ASN A 118 11.57 -5.89 7.24
CA ASN A 118 13.01 -5.95 7.50
C ASN A 118 13.25 -6.75 8.79
N THR A 119 14.16 -7.73 8.76
CA THR A 119 14.46 -8.60 9.90
C THR A 119 15.79 -8.32 10.59
N GLY A 120 16.47 -7.22 10.24
CA GLY A 120 17.79 -6.86 10.78
C GLY A 120 18.93 -7.41 9.94
#